data_AF-A0A846I882-F1
#
_entry.id   AF-A0A846I882-F1
#
_cell.length_a   1.000
_cell.length_b   1.000
_cell.length_c   1.000
_cell.angle_alpha   90.00
_cell.angle_beta   90.00
_cell.angle_gamma   90.00
#
_symmetry.space_group_name_H-M   'P 1'
#
loop_
_entity.id
_entity.type
_entity.pdbx_description
1 polymer ?
#
loop_
_entity_poly.entity_id
_entity_poly.type
_entity_poly.pdbx_seq_one_letter_code
_entity_poly.pdbx_strand_id
1 'polypeptide(L)'
;MIEINLELYEFLKEHETHLYHNDNEPENVEAITFVDFDELTEFQKAVGTEYFEPENQIEVFLVNGYICIQLNDIFEYQGNCIKDYKNCFEEDYDDFKSILEEEE
;
A
#
# COMPACT_ATOMS: atom_id res chain seq x y z
N MET A 1 -16.43 12.93 3.25
CA MET A 1 -16.17 11.55 3.71
C MET A 1 -15.27 10.98 2.66
N ILE A 2 -14.03 10.69 3.02
CA ILE A 2 -13.15 9.88 2.19
C ILE A 2 -13.73 8.47 2.25
N GLU A 3 -14.00 7.89 1.09
CA GLU A 3 -14.59 6.55 0.98
C GLU A 3 -13.44 5.56 0.76
N ILE A 4 -13.05 4.87 1.84
CA ILE A 4 -12.00 3.85 1.79
C ILE A 4 -12.43 2.77 0.81
N ASN A 5 -11.51 2.35 -0.07
CA ASN A 5 -11.75 1.20 -0.94
C ASN A 5 -11.79 -0.07 -0.08
N LEU A 6 -13.00 -0.58 0.15
CA LEU A 6 -13.23 -1.74 1.01
C LEU A 6 -12.59 -3.01 0.45
N GLU A 7 -12.59 -3.21 -0.87
CA GLU A 7 -11.99 -4.40 -1.48
C GLU A 7 -10.48 -4.40 -1.28
N LEU A 8 -9.83 -3.25 -1.48
CA LEU A 8 -8.40 -3.09 -1.18
C LEU A 8 -8.13 -3.28 0.33
N TYR A 9 -8.95 -2.70 1.19
CA TYR A 9 -8.78 -2.84 2.63
C TYR A 9 -8.88 -4.32 3.08
N GLU A 10 -9.88 -5.05 2.60
CA GLU A 10 -10.05 -6.48 2.91
C GLU A 10 -8.87 -7.30 2.37
N PHE A 11 -8.44 -7.03 1.14
CA PHE A 11 -7.25 -7.67 0.57
C PHE A 11 -6.01 -7.43 1.45
N LEU A 12 -5.70 -6.18 1.79
CA LEU A 12 -4.52 -5.85 2.60
C LEU A 12 -4.56 -6.48 4.00
N LYS A 13 -5.74 -6.64 4.61
CA LYS A 13 -5.88 -7.29 5.92
C LYS A 13 -5.57 -8.79 5.90
N GLU A 14 -5.68 -9.43 4.74
CA GLU A 14 -5.40 -10.86 4.59
C GLU A 14 -3.96 -11.14 4.16
N HIS A 15 -3.19 -10.10 3.82
CA HIS A 15 -1.83 -10.20 3.28
C HIS A 15 -0.80 -9.57 4.23
N GLU A 16 0.45 -9.97 4.06
CA GLU A 16 1.58 -9.32 4.73
C GLU A 16 1.76 -7.90 4.17
N THR A 17 1.78 -6.93 5.07
CA THR A 17 1.96 -5.52 4.74
C THR A 17 2.91 -4.87 5.72
N HIS A 18 3.72 -3.95 5.22
CA HIS A 18 4.74 -3.29 6.00
C HIS A 18 4.87 -1.82 5.66
N LEU A 19 5.31 -1.04 6.65
CA LEU A 19 5.72 0.35 6.46
C LEU A 19 7.24 0.43 6.49
N TYR A 20 7.79 1.15 5.53
CA TYR A 20 9.22 1.42 5.43
C TYR A 20 9.47 2.91 5.30
N HIS A 21 10.70 3.31 5.55
CA HIS A 21 11.20 4.61 5.13
C HIS A 21 12.61 4.43 4.56
N ASN A 22 13.02 5.36 3.70
CA ASN A 22 14.42 5.45 3.31
C ASN A 22 15.20 6.09 4.46
N ASP A 23 16.34 5.51 4.87
CA ASP A 23 17.22 6.12 5.88
C ASP A 23 17.69 7.53 5.48
N ASN A 24 17.74 7.82 4.18
CA ASN A 24 18.13 9.14 3.66
C ASN A 24 16.97 10.13 3.58
N GLU A 25 15.72 9.64 3.62
CA GLU A 25 14.47 10.43 3.55
C GLU A 25 13.48 9.85 4.57
N PRO A 26 13.75 9.97 5.88
CA PRO A 26 12.97 9.32 6.93
C PRO A 26 11.53 9.82 7.02
N GLU A 27 11.25 11.02 6.51
CA GLU A 27 9.91 11.58 6.37
C GLU A 27 9.05 10.87 5.32
N ASN A 28 9.66 10.14 4.36
CA ASN A 28 8.92 9.48 3.30
C ASN A 28 8.62 8.03 3.71
N VAL A 29 7.41 7.82 4.23
CA VAL A 29 6.92 6.50 4.64
C VAL A 29 6.25 5.81 3.44
N GLU A 30 6.73 4.63 3.10
CA GLU A 30 6.24 3.79 2.02
C GLU A 30 5.45 2.61 2.57
N ALA A 31 4.22 2.43 2.09
CA ALA A 31 3.40 1.28 2.39
C ALA A 31 3.61 0.20 1.31
N ILE A 32 3.96 -1.00 1.73
CA ILE A 32 4.24 -2.13 0.84
C ILE A 32 3.37 -3.32 1.22
N THR A 33 2.79 -3.99 0.23
CA THR A 33 2.13 -5.30 0.40
C THR A 33 2.90 -6.40 -0.32
N PHE A 34 2.91 -7.59 0.25
CA PHE A 34 3.52 -8.80 -0.30
C PHE A 34 2.43 -9.70 -0.86
N VAL A 35 2.47 -9.93 -2.17
CA VAL A 35 1.44 -10.65 -2.91
C VAL A 35 2.06 -11.84 -3.63
N ASP A 36 1.43 -13.01 -3.53
CA ASP A 36 1.86 -14.17 -4.32
C ASP A 36 1.51 -13.99 -5.81
N PHE A 37 2.29 -14.62 -6.69
CA PHE A 37 2.11 -14.47 -8.15
C PHE A 37 0.72 -14.86 -8.64
N ASP A 38 0.11 -15.87 -8.04
CA ASP A 38 -1.22 -16.36 -8.37
C ASP A 38 -2.35 -15.46 -7.84
N GLU A 39 -2.06 -14.60 -6.86
CA GLU A 39 -3.00 -13.66 -6.25
C GLU A 39 -3.00 -12.28 -6.92
N LEU A 40 -2.09 -12.01 -7.88
CA LEU A 40 -2.05 -10.76 -8.64
C LEU A 40 -3.39 -10.37 -9.28
N THR A 41 -4.15 -11.36 -9.75
CA THR A 41 -5.46 -11.09 -10.37
C THR A 41 -6.50 -10.65 -9.33
N GLU A 42 -6.35 -11.07 -8.08
CA GLU A 42 -7.21 -10.67 -6.98
C GLU A 42 -6.83 -9.28 -6.48
N PHE A 43 -5.53 -8.99 -6.36
CA PHE A 43 -5.05 -7.64 -6.12
C PHE A 43 -5.55 -6.65 -7.18
N GLN A 44 -5.45 -7.00 -8.47
CA GLN A 44 -5.96 -6.18 -9.57
C GLN A 44 -7.46 -5.90 -9.46
N LYS A 45 -8.27 -6.87 -9.01
CA LYS A 45 -9.70 -6.64 -8.79
C LYS A 45 -9.93 -5.62 -7.68
N ALA A 46 -9.19 -5.76 -6.59
CA ALA A 46 -9.32 -4.90 -5.42
C ALA A 46 -8.92 -3.43 -5.70
N VAL A 47 -7.84 -3.20 -6.43
CA VAL A 47 -7.37 -1.83 -6.74
C VAL A 47 -8.03 -1.23 -7.99
N GLY A 48 -8.46 -2.07 -8.93
CA GLY A 48 -8.94 -1.66 -10.25
C GLY A 48 -7.89 -1.87 -11.35
N THR A 49 -8.32 -1.77 -12.61
CA THR A 49 -7.47 -2.10 -13.76
C THR A 49 -6.58 -0.95 -14.24
N GLU A 50 -6.88 0.28 -13.83
CA GLU A 50 -6.28 1.51 -14.37
C GLU A 50 -4.75 1.58 -14.16
N TYR A 51 -4.25 1.02 -13.06
CA TYR A 51 -2.82 1.00 -12.71
C TYR A 51 -2.00 -0.06 -13.46
N PHE A 52 -2.68 -0.96 -14.17
CA PHE A 52 -2.04 -2.01 -14.97
C PHE A 52 -2.07 -1.68 -16.46
N GLU A 53 -2.57 -0.50 -16.83
CA GLU A 53 -2.50 -0.01 -18.20
C GLU A 53 -1.06 0.38 -18.57
N PRO A 54 -0.64 0.23 -19.84
CA PRO A 54 0.73 0.55 -20.27
C PRO A 54 1.18 1.99 -19.97
N GLU A 55 0.23 2.90 -19.74
CA GLU A 55 0.48 4.32 -19.46
C GLU A 55 0.66 4.63 -17.96
N ASN A 56 0.19 3.75 -17.06
CA ASN A 56 0.12 3.96 -15.60
C ASN A 56 0.85 2.88 -14.78
N GLN A 57 1.82 2.20 -15.41
CA GLN A 57 2.53 1.04 -14.87
C GLN A 57 3.00 1.25 -13.42
N ILE A 58 2.69 0.29 -12.54
CA ILE A 58 3.24 0.24 -11.18
C ILE A 58 4.60 -0.47 -11.19
N GLU A 59 5.58 0.11 -10.51
CA GLU A 59 6.85 -0.56 -10.20
C GLU A 59 6.65 -1.56 -9.06
N VAL A 60 7.18 -2.78 -9.23
CA VAL A 60 7.10 -3.84 -8.24
C VAL A 60 8.47 -4.47 -8.02
N PHE A 61 8.71 -4.95 -6.80
CA PHE A 61 9.94 -5.65 -6.44
C PHE A 61 9.66 -7.13 -6.23
N LEU A 62 10.58 -7.99 -6.67
CA LEU A 62 10.51 -9.43 -6.39
C LEU A 62 11.38 -9.74 -5.17
N VAL A 63 10.76 -10.11 -4.04
CA VAL A 63 11.46 -10.38 -2.79
C VAL A 63 11.02 -11.73 -2.23
N ASN A 64 11.98 -12.66 -2.05
CA ASN A 64 11.74 -13.98 -1.45
C ASN A 64 10.61 -14.82 -2.08
N GLY A 65 10.25 -14.55 -3.34
CA GLY A 65 9.15 -15.24 -4.05
C GLY A 65 7.85 -14.44 -4.13
N TYR A 66 7.75 -13.34 -3.38
CA TYR A 66 6.62 -12.42 -3.37
C TYR A 66 6.83 -11.25 -4.30
N ILE A 67 5.71 -10.73 -4.81
CA ILE A 67 5.65 -9.44 -5.49
C ILE A 67 5.33 -8.38 -4.46
N CYS A 68 6.28 -7.51 -4.20
CA CYS A 68 6.14 -6.38 -3.30
C CYS A 68 5.65 -5.17 -4.10
N ILE A 69 4.51 -4.63 -3.70
CA ILE A 69 3.83 -3.53 -4.40
C ILE A 69 3.76 -2.33 -3.47
N GLN A 70 4.28 -1.18 -3.92
CA GLN A 70 4.14 0.08 -3.21
C GLN A 70 2.72 0.64 -3.39
N LEU A 71 2.09 1.06 -2.29
CA LEU A 71 0.67 1.39 -2.23
C LEU A 71 0.38 2.89 -2.21
N ASN A 72 1.37 3.74 -1.95
CA ASN A 72 1.18 5.18 -1.77
C ASN A 72 0.43 5.83 -2.94
N ASP A 73 0.88 5.59 -4.17
CA ASP A 73 0.25 6.15 -5.38
C ASP A 73 -1.18 5.63 -5.58
N ILE A 74 -1.43 4.36 -5.22
CA ILE A 74 -2.77 3.74 -5.29
C ILE A 74 -3.71 4.43 -4.29
N PHE A 75 -3.23 4.68 -3.07
CA PHE A 75 -3.99 5.41 -2.07
C PHE A 75 -4.28 6.83 -2.53
N GLU A 76 -3.27 7.58 -2.98
CA GLU A 76 -3.40 8.97 -3.41
C GLU A 76 -4.39 9.11 -4.58
N TYR A 77 -4.29 8.23 -5.58
CA TYR A 77 -5.20 8.23 -6.72
C TYR A 77 -6.65 7.97 -6.31
N GLN A 78 -6.87 7.14 -5.28
CA GLN A 78 -8.19 6.90 -4.70
C GLN A 78 -8.62 8.00 -3.70
N GLY A 79 -7.82 9.05 -3.51
CA GLY A 79 -8.09 10.13 -2.56
C GLY A 79 -7.93 9.72 -1.09
N ASN A 80 -7.19 8.65 -0.84
CA ASN A 80 -6.85 8.11 0.47
C ASN A 80 -5.35 8.33 0.77
N CYS A 81 -4.93 7.96 1.98
CA CYS A 81 -3.55 7.93 2.42
C CYS A 81 -3.31 6.75 3.38
N ILE A 82 -2.06 6.50 3.77
CA ILE A 82 -1.68 5.36 4.62
C ILE A 82 -2.50 5.31 5.91
N LYS A 83 -2.74 6.46 6.57
CA LYS A 83 -3.52 6.53 7.82
C LYS A 83 -4.97 6.06 7.69
N ASP A 84 -5.55 6.14 6.50
CA ASP A 84 -6.90 5.61 6.24
C ASP A 84 -6.92 4.08 6.30
N TYR A 85 -5.79 3.44 6.00
CA TYR A 85 -5.57 1.99 6.02
C TYR A 85 -4.78 1.49 7.24
N LYS A 86 -4.61 2.33 8.29
CA LYS A 86 -3.73 2.03 9.44
C LYS A 86 -3.87 0.64 10.07
N ASN A 87 -5.07 0.08 10.08
CA ASN A 87 -5.34 -1.24 10.67
C ASN A 87 -4.80 -2.41 9.81
N CYS A 88 -4.33 -2.15 8.59
CA CYS A 88 -3.59 -3.13 7.80
C CYS A 88 -2.13 -3.22 8.28
N PHE A 89 -1.59 -2.12 8.80
CA PHE A 89 -0.19 -1.97 9.18
C PHE A 89 0.03 -1.95 10.70
N GLU A 90 -0.82 -2.61 11.50
CA GLU A 90 -0.81 -2.49 12.97
C GLU A 90 0.56 -2.80 13.61
N GLU A 91 1.38 -3.65 12.97
CA GLU A 91 2.71 -4.00 13.49
C GLU A 91 3.72 -2.85 13.39
N ASP A 92 3.63 -2.03 12.33
CA ASP A 92 4.60 -0.97 12.05
C ASP A 92 4.04 0.44 12.29
N TYR A 93 2.70 0.60 12.31
CA TYR A 93 2.06 1.91 12.31
C TYR A 93 2.47 2.78 13.50
N ASP A 94 2.60 2.18 14.69
CA ASP A 94 2.99 2.92 15.90
C ASP A 94 4.41 3.51 15.80
N ASP A 95 5.33 2.85 15.08
CA ASP A 95 6.69 3.33 14.87
C ASP A 95 6.73 4.55 13.93
N PHE A 96 5.80 4.62 12.97
CA PHE A 96 5.70 5.70 11.98
C PHE A 96 4.65 6.75 12.29
N LYS A 97 3.89 6.57 13.38
CA LYS A 97 2.72 7.37 13.71
C LYS A 97 3.00 8.87 13.77
N SER A 98 4.14 9.28 14.36
CA SER A 98 4.49 10.70 14.44
C SER A 98 4.68 11.33 13.07
N ILE A 99 5.18 10.58 12.09
CA ILE A 99 5.41 11.08 10.73
C ILE A 99 4.06 11.15 9.98
N LEU A 100 3.26 10.09 10.08
CA LEU A 100 1.98 9.96 9.36
C LEU A 100 0.87 10.87 9.90
N GLU A 101 0.95 11.30 11.16
CA GLU A 101 -0.05 12.16 11.81
C GLU A 101 0.39 13.63 11.95
N GLU A 102 1.65 13.98 11.63
CA GLU A 102 2.14 15.37 11.70
C GLU A 102 1.74 16.23 10.48
N GLU A 103 1.26 15.65 9.37
CA GLU A 103 0.84 16.38 8.16
C GLU A 103 -0.57 17.04 8.25
N GLU A 104 -0.94 17.66 9.39
CA GLU A 104 -2.17 18.49 9.52
C GLU A 104 -1.91 20.00 9.53
#